data_AF-A0A4U0TRA4-F1
#
_entry.id   AF-A0A4U0TRA4-F1
#
_cell.length_a   1.000
_cell.length_b   1.000
_cell.length_c   1.000
_cell.angle_alpha   90.00
_cell.angle_beta   90.00
_cell.angle_gamma   90.00
#
_symmetry.space_group_name_H-M   'P 1'
#
loop_
_entity.id
_entity.type
_entity.pdbx_description
1 polymer ?
#
loop_
_entity_poly.entity_id
_entity_poly.type
_entity_poly.pdbx_seq_one_letter_code
_entity_poly.pdbx_strand_id
1 'polypeptide(L)'
;MQHLQHTPAHALTFDCDKCDRTSDTDSALQQHLRDSPAHAVTFDCDKCDRTFDADRALQQHLRDSPAHAVTFDCDEYDHSQNNGIAKFASA
;
A
#
# COMPACT_ATOMS: atom_id res chain seq x y z
N MET A 1 28.85 -32.25 28.43
CA MET A 1 27.86 -31.14 28.50
C MET A 1 26.66 -31.58 27.69
N GLN A 2 25.62 -32.08 28.35
CA GLN A 2 24.41 -32.54 27.67
C GLN A 2 23.61 -31.30 27.27
N HIS A 3 23.39 -31.10 25.98
CA HIS A 3 22.47 -30.09 25.49
C HIS A 3 21.06 -30.59 25.84
N LEU A 4 20.55 -30.19 27.01
CA LEU A 4 19.13 -30.36 27.33
C LEU A 4 18.35 -29.45 26.39
N GLN A 5 18.01 -29.99 25.23
CA GLN A 5 16.84 -29.56 24.48
C GLN A 5 15.64 -29.76 25.41
N HIS A 6 15.29 -28.69 26.13
CA HIS A 6 13.99 -28.58 26.78
C HIS A 6 12.95 -28.66 25.67
N THR A 7 12.45 -29.86 25.41
CA THR A 7 11.18 -30.05 24.72
C THR A 7 10.07 -29.80 25.73
N PRO A 8 9.36 -28.66 25.70
CA PRO A 8 8.14 -28.53 26.45
C PRO A 8 7.11 -29.47 25.82
N ALA A 9 6.92 -30.62 26.47
CA ALA A 9 5.81 -31.52 26.20
C ALA A 9 4.50 -30.70 26.29
N HIS A 10 3.75 -30.66 25.19
CA HIS A 10 2.39 -30.14 25.13
C HIS A 10 2.14 -28.70 25.60
N ALA A 11 3.09 -27.78 25.40
CA ALA A 11 2.72 -26.36 25.36
C ALA A 11 2.09 -26.07 23.98
N LEU A 12 0.82 -25.65 23.95
CA LEU A 12 0.23 -25.05 22.74
C LEU A 12 0.93 -23.71 22.50
N THR A 13 2.07 -23.75 21.81
CA THR A 13 2.78 -22.55 21.35
C THR A 13 2.20 -22.07 20.03
N PHE A 14 2.23 -20.77 19.82
CA PHE A 14 1.77 -20.12 18.60
C PHE A 14 2.99 -19.84 17.71
N ASP A 15 3.16 -20.63 16.66
CA ASP A 15 4.23 -20.47 15.67
C ASP A 15 3.87 -19.41 14.60
N CYS A 16 4.89 -18.74 14.09
CA CYS A 16 4.74 -17.84 12.97
C CYS A 16 4.99 -18.60 11.65
N ASP A 17 3.99 -18.69 10.78
CA ASP A 17 4.15 -19.37 9.47
C ASP A 17 5.21 -18.70 8.56
N LYS A 18 5.54 -17.43 8.84
CA LYS A 18 6.49 -16.63 8.05
C LYS A 18 7.93 -16.63 8.61
N CYS A 19 8.18 -17.14 9.82
CA CYS A 19 9.53 -17.22 10.39
C CYS A 19 9.63 -18.21 11.57
N ASP A 20 10.84 -18.61 11.95
CA ASP A 20 11.09 -19.61 13.02
C ASP A 20 10.80 -19.11 14.46
N ARG A 21 9.96 -18.08 14.62
CA ARG A 21 9.61 -17.52 15.94
C ARG A 21 8.35 -18.17 16.49
N THR A 22 8.41 -18.55 17.76
CA THR A 22 7.29 -19.10 18.52
C THR A 22 6.93 -18.17 19.68
N SER A 23 5.64 -18.03 19.96
CA SER A 23 5.10 -17.26 21.08
C SER A 23 4.29 -18.15 22.02
N ASP A 24 4.26 -17.81 23.30
CA ASP A 24 3.48 -18.55 24.30
C ASP A 24 1.98 -18.18 24.29
N THR A 25 1.60 -17.13 23.57
CA THR A 25 0.20 -16.63 23.47
C THR A 25 -0.12 -16.09 22.08
N ASP A 26 -1.39 -16.18 21.68
CA ASP A 26 -1.91 -15.57 20.44
C ASP A 26 -1.65 -14.06 20.40
N SER A 27 -1.90 -13.33 21.49
CA SER A 27 -1.66 -11.89 21.58
C SER A 27 -0.20 -11.52 21.30
N ALA A 28 0.75 -12.31 21.79
CA ALA A 28 2.17 -12.10 21.53
C ALA A 28 2.52 -12.39 20.06
N LEU A 29 1.94 -13.44 19.46
CA LEU A 29 2.09 -13.71 18.03
C LEU A 29 1.51 -12.57 17.18
N GLN A 30 0.30 -12.09 17.50
CA GLN A 30 -0.33 -10.97 16.81
C GLN A 30 0.48 -9.68 16.93
N GLN A 31 1.08 -9.42 18.09
CA GLN A 31 1.98 -8.28 18.27
C GLN A 31 3.26 -8.44 17.44
N HIS A 32 3.87 -9.63 17.44
CA HIS A 32 5.03 -9.95 16.61
C HIS A 32 4.74 -9.72 15.12
N LEU A 33 3.58 -10.16 14.62
CA LEU A 33 3.17 -9.95 13.23
C LEU A 33 2.98 -8.46 12.88
N ARG A 34 2.50 -7.64 13.83
CA ARG A 34 2.31 -6.20 13.62
C ARG A 34 3.61 -5.40 13.67
N ASP A 35 4.50 -5.74 14.60
CA ASP A 35 5.73 -4.96 14.87
C ASP A 35 6.90 -5.40 13.99
N SER A 36 6.93 -6.67 13.58
CA SER A 36 7.98 -7.17 12.71
C SER A 36 7.84 -6.56 11.31
N PRO A 37 8.82 -5.79 10.80
CA PRO A 37 8.75 -5.22 9.45
C PRO A 37 8.72 -6.29 8.35
N ALA A 38 9.17 -7.51 8.66
CA ALA A 38 9.06 -8.66 7.76
C ALA A 38 7.62 -9.21 7.64
N HIS A 39 6.72 -8.83 8.55
CA HIS A 39 5.34 -9.31 8.60
C HIS A 39 4.31 -8.18 8.62
N ALA A 40 4.75 -6.95 8.88
CA ALA A 40 3.95 -5.75 8.87
C ALA A 40 3.13 -5.73 7.58
N VAL A 41 1.81 -5.56 7.73
CA VAL A 41 0.92 -5.44 6.60
C VAL A 41 1.23 -4.12 5.94
N THR A 42 1.93 -4.18 4.83
CA THR A 42 2.16 -3.04 3.97
C THR A 42 1.16 -3.04 2.82
N PHE A 43 0.86 -1.84 2.32
CA PHE A 43 0.01 -1.62 1.16
C PHE A 43 0.90 -1.21 0.00
N ASP A 44 1.17 -2.14 -0.90
CA ASP A 44 1.93 -1.90 -2.12
C ASP A 44 1.06 -1.27 -3.21
N CYS A 45 1.67 -0.42 -4.03
CA CYS A 45 1.04 0.11 -5.22
C CYS A 45 1.29 -0.86 -6.39
N ASP A 46 0.24 -1.44 -6.98
CA ASP A 46 0.42 -2.34 -8.13
C ASP A 46 1.03 -1.64 -9.37
N LYS A 47 0.91 -0.31 -9.44
CA LYS A 47 1.41 0.49 -10.56
C LYS A 47 2.83 1.03 -10.37
N CYS A 48 3.42 0.94 -9.17
CA CYS A 48 4.81 1.32 -8.91
C CYS A 48 5.37 0.64 -7.66
N ASP A 49 6.69 0.51 -7.54
CA ASP A 49 7.35 -0.15 -6.39
C ASP A 49 7.31 0.65 -5.06
N ARG A 50 6.26 1.44 -4.82
CA ARG A 50 6.05 2.15 -3.54
C ARG A 50 5.19 1.34 -2.59
N THR A 51 5.59 1.40 -1.34
CA THR A 51 4.98 0.69 -0.22
C THR A 51 4.53 1.68 0.84
N PHE A 52 3.31 1.50 1.36
CA PHE A 52 2.70 2.36 2.37
C PHE A 52 2.37 1.57 3.64
N ASP A 53 2.42 2.23 4.79
CA ASP A 53 2.07 1.65 6.09
C ASP A 53 0.55 1.58 6.37
N ALA A 54 -0.26 2.25 5.53
CA ALA A 54 -1.70 2.30 5.68
C ALA A 54 -2.45 2.35 4.35
N ASP A 55 -3.63 1.72 4.29
CA ASP A 55 -4.53 1.77 3.14
C ASP A 55 -4.86 3.21 2.73
N ARG A 56 -5.18 4.06 3.71
CA ARG A 56 -5.48 5.48 3.45
C ARG A 56 -4.33 6.20 2.74
N ALA A 57 -3.09 5.88 3.10
CA ALA A 57 -1.91 6.48 2.48
C ALA A 57 -1.74 5.99 1.04
N LEU A 58 -1.95 4.69 0.77
CA LEU A 58 -2.00 4.16 -0.59
C LEU A 58 -3.12 4.82 -1.43
N GLN A 59 -4.33 4.93 -0.88
CA GLN A 59 -5.47 5.55 -1.58
C GLN A 59 -5.23 7.02 -1.90
N GLN A 60 -4.58 7.75 -0.99
CA GLN A 60 -4.16 9.14 -1.25
C GLN A 60 -3.08 9.19 -2.33
N HIS A 61 -2.09 8.30 -2.27
CA HIS A 61 -1.06 8.18 -3.30
C HIS A 61 -1.65 7.92 -4.68
N LEU A 62 -2.61 6.99 -4.81
CA LEU A 62 -3.24 6.68 -6.09
C LEU A 62 -4.04 7.86 -6.67
N ARG A 63 -4.63 8.70 -5.82
CA ARG A 63 -5.34 9.91 -6.26
C ARG A 63 -4.41 11.04 -6.69
N ASP A 64 -3.35 11.28 -5.93
CA ASP A 64 -2.50 12.47 -6.09
C ASP A 64 -1.31 12.23 -7.02
N SER A 65 -0.89 10.97 -7.20
CA SER A 65 0.24 10.61 -8.06
C SER A 65 -0.14 10.82 -9.53
N PRO A 66 0.48 11.75 -10.27
CA PRO A 66 0.15 11.96 -11.69
C PRO A 66 0.44 10.74 -12.57
N ALA A 67 1.25 9.78 -12.09
CA ALA A 67 1.49 8.51 -12.76
C ALA A 67 0.31 7.54 -12.66
N HIS A 68 -0.57 7.70 -11.67
CA HIS A 68 -1.65 6.76 -11.34
C HIS A 68 -3.01 7.42 -11.11
N ALA A 69 -3.01 8.75 -11.03
CA ALA A 69 -4.18 9.60 -10.87
C ALA A 69 -5.18 9.13 -11.90
N VAL A 70 -6.33 8.70 -11.40
CA VAL A 70 -7.49 8.47 -12.24
C VAL A 70 -7.86 9.86 -12.75
N THR A 71 -7.38 10.20 -13.94
CA THR A 71 -7.95 11.28 -14.69
C THR A 71 -9.40 10.91 -14.84
N PHE A 72 -10.28 11.70 -14.24
CA PHE A 72 -11.61 11.81 -14.80
C PHE A 72 -11.33 12.52 -16.12
N ASP A 73 -11.12 11.72 -17.17
CA ASP A 73 -11.17 12.21 -18.54
C ASP A 73 -12.53 12.89 -18.65
N CYS A 74 -12.52 14.21 -18.51
CA CYS A 74 -13.62 15.02 -18.96
C CYS A 74 -13.67 14.72 -20.45
N ASP A 75 -14.59 13.86 -20.90
CA ASP A 75 -14.96 13.75 -22.30
C ASP A 75 -14.94 15.17 -22.86
N GLU A 76 -14.04 15.40 -23.82
CA GLU A 76 -13.69 16.72 -24.31
C GLU A 76 -14.96 17.56 -24.53
N TYR A 77 -15.15 18.57 -23.69
CA TYR A 77 -16.06 19.65 -24.03
C TYR A 77 -15.37 20.43 -25.13
N ASP A 78 -15.76 20.09 -26.37
CA ASP A 78 -15.46 20.75 -27.63
C ASP A 78 -15.12 22.23 -27.41
N HIS A 79 -13.83 22.54 -27.47
CA HIS A 79 -13.35 23.92 -27.49
C HIS A 79 -13.63 24.46 -28.90
N SER A 80 -14.90 24.73 -29.20
CA SER A 80 -15.29 25.58 -30.32
C SER A 80 -14.80 26.98 -30.01
N GLN A 81 -13.55 27.25 -30.41
CA GLN A 81 -13.03 28.60 -30.55
C GLN A 81 -13.86 29.29 -31.62
N ASN A 82 -14.95 29.92 -31.17
CA ASN A 82 -15.77 30.80 -31.98
C ASN A 82 -14.86 31.87 -32.58
N ASN A 83 -14.60 31.68 -33.87
CA ASN A 83 -13.93 32.61 -34.76
C ASN A 83 -14.69 33.96 -34.75
N GLY A 84 -14.16 34.92 -34.01
CA GLY A 84 -14.80 36.21 -33.85
C GLY A 84 -13.84 37.33 -33.46
N ILE A 85 -12.88 37.67 -34.34
CA ILE A 85 -12.33 39.03 -34.35
C ILE A 85 -12.23 39.60 -35.77
N ALA A 86 -13.12 40.56 -36.00
CA ALA A 86 -12.99 41.79 -36.76
C ALA A 86 -12.32 41.74 -38.14
N LYS A 87 -13.16 42.00 -39.15
CA LYS A 87 -12.81 42.55 -40.45
C LYS A 87 -11.87 43.76 -40.28
N PHE A 88 -10.62 43.65 -40.73
CA PHE A 88 -9.81 44.82 -41.02
C PHE A 88 -10.24 45.32 -42.41
N ALA A 89 -10.93 46.45 -42.45
CA ALA A 89 -11.18 47.16 -43.69
C ALA A 89 -9.88 47.83 -44.14
N SER A 90 -9.41 47.45 -45.33
CA SER A 90 -8.38 48.17 -46.06
C SER A 90 -8.94 49.48 -46.61
N ALA A 91 -8.27 50.60 -46.35
CA ALA A 91 -8.10 51.74 -47.26
C ALA A 91 -7.02 52.67 -46.70
#